data_AF-A0A1G5T4J7-F1
#
_entry.id   AF-A0A1G5T4J7-F1
#
_cell.length_a   1.000
_cell.length_b   1.000
_cell.length_c   1.000
_cell.angle_alpha   90.00
_cell.angle_beta   90.00
_cell.angle_gamma   90.00
#
_symmetry.space_group_name_H-M   'P 1'
#
loop_
_entity.id
_entity.type
_entity.pdbx_description
1 polymer ?
#
loop_
_entity_poly.entity_id
_entity_poly.type
_entity_poly.pdbx_seq_one_letter_code
_entity_poly.pdbx_strand_id
1 'polypeptide(L)' 'MAETKPNAARPTEASVRTRLAEAGLDVPDPCVTETLANLLVLQDHVATLRAFPLDPRSASALRFEA' A
#
# COMPACT_ATOMS: atom_id res chain seq x y z
N MET A 1 -3.66 10.34 -22.01
CA MET A 1 -4.78 10.05 -21.09
C MET A 1 -4.17 9.38 -19.88
N ALA A 2 -4.28 9.96 -18.68
CA ALA A 2 -3.71 9.36 -17.49
C ALA A 2 -4.54 8.12 -17.13
N GLU A 3 -3.95 6.94 -17.23
CA GLU A 3 -4.57 5.71 -16.74
C GLU A 3 -4.88 5.88 -15.25
N THR A 4 -6.17 5.93 -14.92
CA THR A 4 -6.65 5.80 -13.55
C THR A 4 -6.27 4.42 -13.07
N LYS A 5 -5.12 4.30 -12.39
CA LYS A 5 -4.74 3.10 -11.67
C LYS A 5 -5.93 2.70 -10.78
N PRO A 6 -6.43 1.44 -10.86
CA PRO A 6 -7.52 1.02 -10.01
C PRO A 6 -7.14 1.29 -8.56
N ASN A 7 -8.07 1.86 -7.80
CA ASN A 7 -7.88 1.98 -6.35
C ASN A 7 -7.49 0.60 -5.82
N ALA A 8 -6.36 0.52 -5.12
CA ALA A 8 -5.88 -0.74 -4.58
C ALA A 8 -7.02 -1.37 -3.75
N ALA A 9 -7.32 -2.63 -4.00
CA ALA A 9 -8.35 -3.34 -3.26
C ALA A 9 -8.05 -3.26 -1.76
N ARG A 10 -9.07 -3.04 -0.93
CA ARG A 10 -8.93 -3.00 0.52
C ARG A 10 -8.33 -4.33 1.00
N PRO A 11 -7.23 -4.33 1.77
CA PRO A 11 -6.60 -5.56 2.21
C PRO A 11 -7.54 -6.35 3.12
N THR A 12 -7.42 -7.66 3.04
CA THR A 12 -8.10 -8.66 3.89
C THR A 12 -7.06 -9.56 4.54
N GLU A 13 -7.41 -10.27 5.62
CA GLU A 13 -6.48 -11.19 6.27
C GLU A 13 -5.93 -12.25 5.30
N ALA A 14 -6.79 -12.80 4.42
CA ALA A 14 -6.38 -13.76 3.40
C ALA A 14 -5.34 -13.17 2.44
N SER A 15 -5.53 -11.93 2.00
CA SER A 15 -4.56 -11.24 1.14
C SER A 15 -3.24 -10.97 1.86
N VAL A 16 -3.29 -10.62 3.16
CA VAL A 16 -2.09 -10.38 3.98
C VAL A 16 -1.31 -11.69 4.15
N ARG A 17 -1.98 -12.80 4.52
CA ARG A 17 -1.33 -14.12 4.62
C ARG A 17 -0.66 -14.52 3.30
N THR A 18 -1.37 -14.34 2.19
CA THR A 18 -0.84 -14.66 0.86
C THR A 18 0.43 -13.86 0.57
N ARG A 19 0.42 -12.55 0.81
CA ARG A 19 1.59 -11.67 0.59
C ARG A 19 2.76 -12.00 1.51
N LEU A 20 2.50 -12.34 2.76
CA LEU A 20 3.55 -12.75 3.71
C LEU A 20 4.19 -14.07 3.26
N ALA A 21 3.38 -15.04 2.83
CA ALA A 21 3.87 -16.31 2.29
C ALA A 21 4.68 -16.12 0.99
N GLU A 22 4.23 -15.24 0.07
CA GLU A 22 4.99 -14.85 -1.14
C GLU A 22 6.35 -14.23 -0.80
N ALA A 23 6.43 -13.51 0.33
CA ALA A 23 7.68 -12.94 0.84
C ALA A 23 8.53 -13.96 1.64
N GLY A 24 8.10 -15.22 1.76
CA GLY A 24 8.78 -16.24 2.54
C GLY A 24 8.70 -16.02 4.06
N LEU A 25 7.74 -15.22 4.52
CA LEU A 25 7.52 -14.94 5.93
C LEU A 25 6.42 -15.85 6.48
N ASP A 26 6.80 -16.71 7.41
CA ASP A 26 5.86 -17.44 8.26
C ASP A 26 5.67 -16.66 9.56
N VAL A 27 4.46 -16.17 9.81
CA VAL A 27 4.16 -15.33 10.98
C VAL A 27 2.95 -15.87 11.74
N PRO A 28 2.91 -15.71 13.08
CA PRO A 28 1.74 -16.06 13.88
C PRO A 28 0.49 -15.28 13.47
N ASP A 29 -0.68 -15.89 13.67
CA ASP A 29 -1.99 -15.29 13.39
C ASP A 29 -2.19 -13.88 13.98
N PRO A 30 -1.81 -13.58 15.24
CA PRO A 30 -1.90 -12.22 15.78
C PRO A 30 -1.15 -11.18 14.94
N CYS A 31 0.01 -11.52 14.38
CA CYS A 31 0.79 -10.63 13.54
C CYS A 31 0.08 -10.33 12.20
N VAL A 32 -0.68 -11.29 11.66
CA VAL A 32 -1.51 -11.08 10.46
C VAL A 32 -2.59 -10.04 10.74
N THR A 33 -3.30 -10.16 11.86
CA THR A 33 -4.36 -9.23 12.27
C THR A 33 -3.82 -7.83 12.52
N GLU A 34 -2.70 -7.70 13.23
CA GLU A 34 -2.05 -6.41 13.47
C GLU A 34 -1.53 -5.76 12.18
N THR A 35 -0.93 -6.57 11.29
CA THR A 35 -0.47 -6.10 9.96
C THR A 35 -1.64 -5.59 9.14
N LEU A 36 -2.78 -6.30 9.13
CA LEU A 36 -3.98 -5.83 8.46
C LEU A 36 -4.46 -4.49 9.01
N ALA A 37 -4.52 -4.33 10.34
CA ALA A 37 -4.93 -3.08 10.97
C ALA A 37 -4.04 -1.90 10.53
N ASN A 38 -2.72 -2.09 10.52
CA ASN A 38 -1.77 -1.09 10.07
C ASN A 38 -1.94 -0.74 8.58
N LEU A 39 -2.14 -1.74 7.72
CA LEU A 39 -2.33 -1.54 6.28
C LEU A 39 -3.62 -0.77 5.97
N LEU A 40 -4.69 -0.98 6.72
CA LEU A 40 -5.94 -0.24 6.57
C LEU A 40 -5.74 1.25 6.84
N VAL A 41 -5.04 1.60 7.92
CA VAL A 41 -4.72 3.00 8.25
C VAL A 41 -3.87 3.64 7.15
N LEU A 42 -2.85 2.92 6.65
CA LEU A 42 -2.00 3.42 5.56
C LEU A 42 -2.79 3.63 4.26
N GLN A 43 -3.73 2.75 3.95
CA GLN A 43 -4.57 2.90 2.77
C GLN A 43 -5.46 4.15 2.87
N ASP A 44 -6.08 4.38 4.03
CA ASP A 44 -6.91 5.56 4.29
C ASP A 44 -6.07 6.85 4.22
N HIS A 45 -4.84 6.81 4.74
CA HIS A 45 -3.90 7.92 4.61
C HIS A 45 -3.52 8.20 3.15
N VAL A 46 -3.20 7.18 2.36
CA VAL A 46 -2.92 7.32 0.92
C VAL A 46 -4.13 7.85 0.17
N ALA A 47 -5.34 7.40 0.50
CA ALA A 47 -6.57 7.92 -0.09
C ALA A 47 -6.74 9.43 0.18
N THR A 48 -6.41 9.86 1.39
CA THR A 48 -6.40 11.28 1.76
C THR A 48 -5.35 12.06 0.96
N LEU A 49 -4.13 11.54 0.84
CA LEU A 49 -3.05 12.19 0.08
C LEU A 49 -3.37 12.31 -1.42
N ARG A 50 -4.04 11.31 -2.01
CA ARG A 50 -4.45 11.32 -3.43
C ARG A 50 -5.50 12.38 -3.75
N ALA A 51 -6.22 12.90 -2.75
CA ALA A 51 -7.14 14.00 -2.94
C ALA A 51 -6.40 15.33 -3.23
N PHE A 52 -5.10 15.42 -2.91
CA PHE A 52 -4.30 16.59 -3.24
C PHE A 52 -3.74 16.50 -4.67
N PRO A 53 -3.82 17.58 -5.45
CA PRO A 53 -3.24 17.60 -6.79
C PRO A 53 -1.72 17.44 -6.70
N LEU A 54 -1.18 16.43 -7.40
CA LEU A 54 0.25 16.29 -7.57
C LEU A 54 0.75 17.38 -8.51
N ASP A 55 1.60 18.28 -8.01
CA ASP A 55 2.33 19.21 -8.86
C ASP A 55 3.25 18.39 -9.80
N PRO A 56 3.21 18.59 -11.13
CA PRO A 56 4.09 17.93 -12.08
C PRO A 56 5.59 18.10 -11.77
N ARG A 57 5.97 19.15 -11.04
CA ARG A 57 7.33 19.41 -10.56
C ARG A 57 7.70 18.59 -9.32
N SER A 58 6.74 17.97 -8.66
CA SER A 58 6.94 17.08 -7.50
C SER A 58 7.31 15.65 -7.91
N ALA A 59 7.77 15.44 -9.15
CA ALA A 59 8.29 14.16 -9.63
C ALA A 59 9.40 13.66 -8.68
N SER A 60 9.03 12.65 -7.88
CA SER A 60 9.78 11.94 -6.83
C SER A 60 10.92 12.70 -6.15
N ALA A 61 10.78 12.93 -4.83
CA ALA A 61 11.86 13.43 -3.97
C ALA A 61 13.15 12.59 -4.03
N LEU A 62 13.09 11.38 -4.59
CA LEU A 62 14.22 10.52 -4.91
C LEU A 62 14.36 10.43 -6.43
N ARG A 63 15.41 11.02 -6.99
CA ARG A 63 15.91 10.68 -8.32
C ARG A 63 16.87 9.51 -8.13
N PHE A 64 16.54 8.35 -8.67
CA PHE A 64 17.47 7.23 -8.75
C PHE A 64 18.26 7.40 -10.05
N GLU A 65 19.54 7.73 -9.94
CA GLU A 65 20.48 7.65 -11.06
C GLU A 65 20.91 6.19 -11.25
N ALA A 66 20.97 5.75 -12.51
CA ALA A 66 21.30 4.38 -12.92
C ALA A 66 22.81 4.15 -12.99
#